data_AF-A0AA88KQV0-F1
#
_entry.id   AF-A0AA88KQV0-F1
#
_cell.length_a   1.000
_cell.length_b   1.000
_cell.length_c   1.000
_cell.angle_alpha   90.00
_cell.angle_beta   90.00
_cell.angle_gamma   90.00
#
_symmetry.space_group_name_H-M   'P 1'
#
loop_
_entity.id
_entity.type
_entity.pdbx_description
1 polymer ?
#
loop_
_entity_poly.entity_id
_entity_poly.type
_entity_poly.pdbx_seq_one_letter_code
_entity_poly.pdbx_strand_id
1 'polypeptide(L)'
;MNFKLFFDNFYTDIDLIHKLRVEYGIESCGTIRSNRMRGAVLDTDANMKKKGRGSVDFRFERHSEVSVVKWYDNKPVHLASSYCAVTPIDKCQRWDGTTRKYVEVDRPRIVRDYNKSMGA
;
A
#
# COMPACT_ATOMS: atom_id res chain seq x y z
N MET A 1 3.74 -24.00 -2.92
CA MET A 1 4.29 -23.05 -1.94
C MET A 1 4.42 -21.73 -2.66
N ASN A 2 3.62 -20.72 -2.32
CA ASN A 2 3.66 -19.43 -3.01
C ASN A 2 4.64 -18.51 -2.28
N PHE A 3 5.73 -18.13 -2.96
CA PHE A 3 6.68 -17.17 -2.42
C PHE A 3 6.10 -15.76 -2.54
N LYS A 4 6.28 -14.96 -1.47
CA LYS A 4 5.91 -13.54 -1.44
C LYS A 4 7.16 -12.70 -1.34
N LEU A 5 7.39 -11.86 -2.33
CA LEU A 5 8.50 -10.92 -2.36
C LEU A 5 8.03 -9.54 -1.89
N PHE A 6 8.82 -8.91 -1.03
CA PHE A 6 8.59 -7.55 -0.57
C PHE A 6 9.79 -6.68 -0.89
N PHE A 7 9.54 -5.45 -1.32
CA PHE A 7 10.59 -4.53 -1.73
C PHE A 7 10.20 -3.08 -1.48
N ASP A 8 11.22 -2.23 -1.36
CA ASP A 8 11.03 -0.80 -1.15
C ASP A 8 10.65 -0.05 -2.43
N ASN A 9 10.41 1.25 -2.30
CA ASN A 9 10.01 2.10 -3.43
C ASN A 9 11.07 2.31 -4.51
N PHE A 10 12.33 1.94 -4.28
CA PHE A 10 13.38 2.03 -5.30
C PHE A 10 13.16 0.97 -6.38
N TYR A 11 12.74 -0.23 -5.98
CA TYR A 11 12.51 -1.36 -6.87
C TYR A 11 11.05 -1.50 -7.35
N THR A 12 10.08 -0.91 -6.65
CA THR A 12 8.66 -1.08 -7.03
C THR A 12 8.27 -0.31 -8.29
N ASP A 13 7.66 -1.03 -9.24
CA ASP A 13 6.75 -0.55 -10.27
C ASP A 13 5.70 -1.62 -10.62
N ILE A 14 4.65 -1.23 -11.35
CA ILE A 14 3.51 -2.11 -11.68
C ILE A 14 3.92 -3.26 -12.60
N ASP A 15 4.82 -3.01 -13.55
CA ASP A 15 5.20 -3.99 -14.56
C ASP A 15 6.06 -5.09 -13.93
N LEU A 16 6.94 -4.74 -12.99
CA LEU A 16 7.70 -5.70 -12.20
C LEU A 16 6.77 -6.63 -11.39
N ILE A 17 5.77 -6.07 -10.70
CA ILE A 17 4.81 -6.86 -9.91
C ILE A 17 4.06 -7.83 -10.83
N HIS A 18 3.61 -7.36 -11.98
CA HIS A 18 2.92 -8.18 -12.97
C HIS A 18 3.83 -9.30 -13.50
N LYS A 19 5.05 -8.95 -13.90
CA LYS A 19 6.05 -9.90 -14.43
C LYS A 19 6.38 -11.00 -13.42
N LEU A 20 6.62 -10.64 -12.16
CA LEU A 20 6.86 -11.61 -11.08
C LEU A 20 5.71 -12.60 -10.93
N ARG A 21 4.47 -12.13 -11.00
CA ARG A 21 3.28 -12.99 -10.92
C ARG A 21 3.16 -13.90 -12.14
N VAL A 22 3.23 -13.36 -13.35
CA VAL A 22 2.91 -14.07 -14.59
C VAL A 22 4.03 -15.02 -15.02
N GLU A 23 5.29 -14.57 -14.99
CA GLU A 23 6.41 -15.37 -15.48
C GLU A 23 6.98 -16.31 -14.42
N TYR A 24 6.91 -15.94 -13.13
CA TYR A 24 7.59 -16.67 -12.05
C TYR A 24 6.64 -17.26 -11.01
N GLY A 25 5.34 -16.94 -11.06
CA GLY A 25 4.37 -17.36 -10.04
C GLY A 25 4.65 -16.77 -8.65
N ILE A 26 5.39 -15.65 -8.59
CA ILE A 26 5.78 -14.98 -7.35
C ILE A 26 4.81 -13.85 -7.05
N GLU A 27 4.14 -13.94 -5.90
CA GLU A 27 3.33 -12.85 -5.38
C GLU A 27 4.24 -11.75 -4.81
N SER A 28 3.82 -10.48 -4.88
CA SER A 28 4.65 -9.40 -4.37
C SER A 28 3.87 -8.22 -3.80
N CYS A 29 4.54 -7.43 -2.96
CA CYS A 29 4.02 -6.21 -2.37
C CYS A 29 5.15 -5.21 -2.10
N GLY A 30 4.97 -3.95 -2.48
CA GLY A 30 5.95 -2.91 -2.25
C GLY A 30 5.34 -1.53 -2.05
N THR A 31 6.08 -0.63 -1.42
CA THR A 31 5.75 0.80 -1.47
C THR A 31 6.07 1.33 -2.87
N ILE A 32 5.21 2.15 -3.47
CA ILE A 32 5.38 2.63 -4.86
C ILE A 32 5.47 4.15 -4.91
N ARG A 33 6.28 4.68 -5.83
CA ARG A 33 6.32 6.12 -6.10
C ARG A 33 5.16 6.52 -7.01
N SER A 34 4.61 7.72 -6.80
CA SER A 34 3.43 8.19 -7.54
C SER A 34 3.63 8.18 -9.07
N ASN A 35 4.84 8.49 -9.54
CA ASN A 35 5.19 8.48 -10.96
C ASN A 35 5.32 7.07 -11.58
N ARG A 36 5.23 5.99 -10.78
CA ARG A 36 5.36 4.60 -11.23
C ARG A 36 4.04 3.83 -11.22
N MET A 37 2.93 4.49 -10.88
CA MET A 37 1.60 3.85 -10.75
C MET A 37 0.87 3.64 -12.08
N ARG A 38 1.55 3.82 -13.24
CA ARG A 38 1.00 3.65 -14.60
C ARG A 38 -0.36 4.36 -14.82
N GLY A 39 -0.52 5.56 -14.26
CA GLY A 39 -1.73 6.38 -14.44
C GLY A 39 -2.88 6.05 -13.49
N ALA A 40 -2.69 5.19 -12.48
CA ALA A 40 -3.71 4.94 -11.47
C ALA A 40 -4.11 6.25 -10.75
N VAL A 41 -5.35 6.69 -10.97
CA VAL A 41 -5.89 7.92 -10.37
C VAL A 41 -6.51 7.60 -9.01
N LEU A 42 -5.81 8.00 -7.97
CA LEU A 42 -6.23 7.92 -6.57
C LEU A 42 -6.65 9.30 -6.06
N ASP A 43 -7.39 9.33 -4.96
CA ASP A 43 -7.86 10.56 -4.34
C ASP A 43 -6.68 11.48 -3.96
N THR A 44 -6.94 12.79 -3.97
CA THR A 44 -5.90 13.79 -3.76
C THR A 44 -5.37 13.77 -2.33
N ASP A 45 -4.13 14.22 -2.12
CA ASP A 45 -3.54 14.33 -0.77
C ASP A 45 -4.39 15.22 0.14
N ALA A 46 -5.00 16.28 -0.41
CA ALA A 46 -5.87 17.20 0.32
C ALA A 46 -7.16 16.52 0.78
N ASN A 47 -7.81 15.76 -0.09
CA ASN A 47 -9.04 15.03 0.25
C ASN A 47 -8.76 13.91 1.27
N MET A 48 -7.68 13.15 1.06
CA MET A 48 -7.26 12.10 2.00
C MET A 48 -6.96 12.68 3.37
N LYS A 49 -6.23 13.81 3.43
CA LYS A 49 -5.99 14.54 4.69
C LYS A 49 -7.28 14.98 5.38
N LYS A 50 -8.27 15.47 4.61
CA LYS A 50 -9.59 15.87 5.13
C LYS A 50 -10.38 14.68 5.70
N LYS A 51 -10.28 13.50 5.07
CA LYS A 51 -10.90 12.26 5.58
C LYS A 51 -10.24 11.76 6.87
N GLY A 52 -9.00 12.17 7.13
CA GLY A 52 -8.28 11.88 8.37
C GLY A 52 -7.32 10.70 8.28
N ARG A 53 -6.57 10.48 9.38
CA ARG A 53 -5.62 9.36 9.52
C ARG A 53 -6.37 8.03 9.42
N GLY A 54 -5.79 7.09 8.71
CA GLY A 54 -6.38 5.78 8.42
C GLY A 54 -7.24 5.76 7.15
N SER A 55 -7.50 6.91 6.54
CA SER A 55 -8.24 6.94 5.28
C SER A 55 -7.50 6.21 4.16
N VAL A 56 -8.27 5.56 3.31
CA VAL A 56 -7.78 4.70 2.23
C VAL A 56 -8.51 5.02 0.93
N ASP A 57 -7.76 5.04 -0.17
CA ASP A 57 -8.30 4.92 -1.52
C ASP A 57 -7.55 3.80 -2.25
N PHE A 58 -8.21 3.13 -3.19
CA PHE A 58 -7.61 2.02 -3.91
C PHE A 58 -8.10 1.94 -5.35
N ARG A 59 -7.24 1.43 -6.23
CA ARG A 59 -7.60 0.99 -7.58
C ARG A 59 -7.06 -0.41 -7.81
N PHE A 60 -7.81 -1.20 -8.57
CA PHE A 60 -7.36 -2.48 -9.08
C PHE A 60 -7.25 -2.37 -10.59
N GLU A 61 -6.04 -2.57 -11.12
CA GLU A 61 -5.82 -2.64 -12.55
C GLU A 61 -6.11 -4.05 -13.04
N ARG A 62 -7.08 -4.18 -13.95
CA ARG A 62 -7.59 -5.49 -14.39
C ARG A 62 -6.61 -6.20 -15.30
N HIS A 63 -5.86 -5.48 -16.11
CA HIS A 63 -4.92 -6.11 -17.05
C HIS A 63 -3.69 -6.66 -16.36
N SER A 64 -3.10 -5.89 -15.44
CA SER A 64 -1.91 -6.35 -14.70
C SER A 64 -2.25 -7.21 -13.49
N GLU A 65 -3.53 -7.23 -13.09
CA GLU A 65 -4.02 -7.82 -11.84
C GLU A 65 -3.30 -7.28 -10.59
N VAL A 66 -2.98 -5.99 -10.61
CA VAL A 66 -2.27 -5.29 -9.54
C VAL A 66 -3.21 -4.33 -8.82
N SER A 67 -3.24 -4.43 -7.50
CA SER A 67 -3.89 -3.44 -6.64
C SER A 67 -2.91 -2.32 -6.31
N VAL A 68 -3.36 -1.08 -6.41
CA VAL A 68 -2.65 0.12 -5.93
C VAL A 68 -3.50 0.76 -4.83
N VAL A 69 -2.91 0.93 -3.66
CA VAL A 69 -3.56 1.47 -2.47
C VAL A 69 -2.84 2.73 -2.03
N LYS A 70 -3.60 3.76 -1.71
CA LYS A 70 -3.13 4.95 -1.00
C LYS A 70 -3.69 4.93 0.41
N TRP A 71 -2.81 4.95 1.40
CA TRP A 71 -3.17 5.01 2.82
C TRP A 71 -2.62 6.30 3.42
N TYR A 72 -3.46 7.03 4.15
CA TYR A 72 -3.08 8.28 4.77
C TYR A 72 -2.81 8.09 6.26
N ASP A 73 -1.56 8.28 6.67
CA ASP A 73 -1.20 8.42 8.09
C ASP A 73 -0.86 9.89 8.38
N ASN A 74 0.37 10.20 8.78
CA ASN A 74 0.84 11.60 8.82
C ASN A 74 1.09 12.17 7.41
N LYS A 75 1.41 11.28 6.47
CA LYS A 75 1.63 11.55 5.05
C LYS A 75 1.01 10.42 4.23
N PRO A 76 0.63 10.65 2.97
CA PRO A 76 0.14 9.59 2.10
C PRO A 76 1.27 8.62 1.78
N VAL A 77 0.96 7.32 1.84
CA VAL A 77 1.83 6.23 1.38
C VAL A 77 1.08 5.49 0.29
N HIS A 78 1.78 5.20 -0.81
CA HIS A 78 1.26 4.37 -1.89
C HIS A 78 1.91 3.00 -1.81
N LEU A 79 1.10 1.95 -1.95
CA LEU A 79 1.55 0.57 -2.01
C LEU A 79 0.93 -0.10 -3.24
N ALA A 80 1.66 -1.06 -3.82
CA ALA A 80 1.16 -1.90 -4.87
C ALA A 80 1.37 -3.38 -4.51
N SER A 81 0.45 -4.25 -4.92
CA SER A 81 0.54 -5.68 -4.67
C SER A 81 -0.25 -6.50 -5.68
N SER A 82 0.24 -7.72 -5.95
CA SER A 82 -0.46 -8.72 -6.76
C SER A 82 -1.39 -9.65 -5.97
N TYR A 83 -1.43 -9.58 -4.63
CA TYR A 83 -2.16 -10.57 -3.80
C TYR A 83 -3.01 -9.98 -2.67
N CYS A 84 -2.85 -8.69 -2.37
CA CYS A 84 -3.59 -8.04 -1.29
C CYS A 84 -3.90 -6.58 -1.63
N ALA A 85 -4.91 -6.04 -0.94
CA ALA A 85 -5.35 -4.66 -1.09
C ALA A 85 -5.83 -4.13 0.28
N VAL A 86 -7.07 -3.67 0.36
CA VAL A 86 -7.61 -2.98 1.54
C VAL A 86 -8.00 -3.95 2.66
N THR A 87 -8.72 -5.03 2.37
CA THR A 87 -9.36 -5.88 3.38
C THR A 87 -8.53 -7.12 3.78
N PRO A 88 -8.63 -7.59 5.05
CA PRO A 88 -9.35 -6.95 6.15
C PRO A 88 -8.61 -5.69 6.65
N ILE A 89 -9.38 -4.77 7.24
CA ILE A 89 -8.85 -3.60 7.94
C ILE A 89 -8.70 -3.97 9.41
N ASP A 90 -7.54 -3.67 9.99
CA ASP A 90 -7.30 -3.75 11.43
C ASP A 90 -6.95 -2.37 12.01
N LYS A 91 -6.71 -2.30 13.33
CA LYS A 91 -6.20 -1.09 13.98
C LYS A 91 -4.71 -1.23 14.25
N CYS A 92 -3.98 -0.13 14.12
CA CYS A 92 -2.59 -0.03 14.59
C CYS A 92 -2.40 1.21 15.44
N GLN A 93 -1.54 1.13 16.46
CA GLN A 93 -1.16 2.30 17.24
C GLN A 93 -0.13 3.13 16.48
N ARG A 94 -0.38 4.43 16.38
CA ARG A 94 0.54 5.38 15.77
C ARG A 94 0.73 6.59 16.69
N TRP A 95 1.96 7.08 16.77
CA TRP A 95 2.25 8.33 17.45
C TRP A 95 1.61 9.50 16.69
N ASP A 96 0.96 10.39 17.42
CA ASP A 96 0.50 11.69 16.95
C ASP A 96 1.37 12.78 17.59
N GLY A 97 2.17 13.45 16.76
CA GLY A 97 3.06 14.52 17.23
C GLY A 97 2.32 15.79 17.67
N THR A 98 1.08 16.00 17.20
CA THR A 98 0.26 17.16 17.56
C THR A 98 -0.35 16.98 18.95
N THR A 99 -0.95 15.83 19.21
CA THR A 99 -1.57 15.54 20.53
C THR A 99 -0.59 14.93 21.53
N ARG A 100 0.62 14.53 21.08
CA ARG A 100 1.66 13.84 21.87
C ARG A 100 1.15 12.57 22.55
N LYS A 101 0.32 11.82 21.83
CA LYS A 101 -0.27 10.56 22.31
C LYS A 101 -0.25 9.51 21.20
N TYR A 102 -0.38 8.25 21.59
CA TYR A 102 -0.70 7.19 20.65
C TYR A 102 -2.20 7.24 20.32
N VAL A 103 -2.51 7.11 19.04
CA VAL A 103 -3.87 7.02 18.52
C VAL A 103 -4.05 5.72 17.74
N GLU A 104 -5.27 5.19 17.74
CA GLU A 104 -5.61 4.03 16.92
C GLU A 104 -5.99 4.46 15.51
N VAL A 105 -5.33 3.86 14.52
CA VAL A 105 -5.51 4.19 13.10
C VAL A 105 -5.92 2.94 12.35
N ASP A 106 -6.97 3.07 11.52
CA ASP A 106 -7.35 2.02 10.58
C ASP A 106 -6.21 1.72 9.61
N ARG A 107 -5.81 0.45 9.55
CA ARG A 107 -4.70 -0.02 8.73
C ARG A 107 -5.22 -1.10 7.77
N PRO A 108 -5.11 -0.87 6.45
CA PRO A 108 -5.50 -1.88 5.48
C PRO A 108 -4.52 -3.05 5.46
N ARG A 109 -5.00 -4.21 4.99
CA ARG A 109 -4.21 -5.45 4.89
C ARG A 109 -2.85 -5.25 4.23
N ILE A 110 -2.79 -4.53 3.11
CA ILE A 110 -1.54 -4.31 2.37
C ILE A 110 -0.48 -3.60 3.22
N VAL A 111 -0.88 -2.64 4.06
CA VAL A 111 0.05 -1.91 4.95
C VAL A 111 0.52 -2.81 6.08
N ARG A 112 -0.37 -3.64 6.63
CA ARG A 112 -0.02 -4.63 7.65
C ARG A 112 0.98 -5.65 7.10
N ASP A 113 0.67 -6.27 5.97
CA ASP A 113 1.46 -7.35 5.36
C ASP A 113 2.84 -6.80 4.92
N TYR A 114 2.89 -5.59 4.37
CA TYR A 114 4.14 -4.90 4.04
C TYR A 114 4.99 -4.62 5.28
N ASN A 115 4.42 -3.96 6.31
CA ASN A 115 5.17 -3.60 7.51
C ASN A 115 5.72 -4.83 8.23
N LYS A 116 4.96 -5.93 8.30
CA LYS A 116 5.41 -7.18 8.91
C LYS A 116 6.62 -7.80 8.20
N SER A 117 6.80 -7.51 6.91
CA SER A 117 7.80 -8.19 6.07
C SER A 117 9.02 -7.33 5.76
N MET A 118 8.84 -6.00 5.72
CA MET A 118 9.91 -5.03 5.40
C MET A 118 10.42 -4.25 6.63
N GLY A 119 9.74 -4.35 7.78
CA GLY A 119 10.09 -3.63 9.00
C GLY A 119 10.09 -4.54 10.22
N ALA A 120 11.30 -4.86 10.70
CA ALA A 120 11.58 -5.14 12.10
C ALA A 120 12.04 -3.85 12.77
#